data_AF-A0A377UUV2-F1
#
_entry.id   AF-A0A377UUV2-F1
#
_cell.length_a   1.000
_cell.length_b   1.000
_cell.length_c   1.000
_cell.angle_alpha   90.00
_cell.angle_beta   90.00
_cell.angle_gamma   90.00
#
_symmetry.space_group_name_H-M   'P 1'
#
loop_
_entity.id
_entity.type
_entity.pdbx_description
1 polymer ?
#
loop_
_entity_poly.entity_id
_entity_poly.type
_entity_poly.pdbx_seq_one_letter_code
_entity_poly.pdbx_strand_id
1 'polypeptide(L)'
;MSLPFKPHIIALLCSAGLLAAAGTLYVQSRTPATIAEPPAQQAPAPAASTTQPVAATYTQAQIDQWVAPIALYPDSLLSQVLMASTYPDNVLQAVQWSQDNPAMKGDAAVQAVASQPWDPSVKSLVAFPALLAMMGENPPWVENLGNAFLAQPHDVMDSVQRLRAIAQQTGTLKSTPQQKVIVTPAAPVSASSSTAATATAHTAAPAPTQVIKIEPTNPQVVYVPSYNPSTVYGTWPNSAYPPVYLPPPPGSSLPIASSKASGTASAWPPPGRCSAVSTGMMMTITITMTTTATAITRIMAITSILM
;
A
#
# COMPACT_ATOMS: atom_id res chain seq x y z
N MET A 1 -47.20 -54.56 6.09
CA MET A 1 -47.97 -53.30 6.05
C MET A 1 -46.97 -52.16 6.24
N SER A 2 -46.18 -51.85 5.22
CA SER A 2 -46.43 -50.87 4.15
C SER A 2 -46.28 -49.41 4.61
N LEU A 3 -45.09 -48.87 4.39
CA LEU A 3 -44.86 -47.43 4.19
C LEU A 3 -45.51 -46.97 2.88
N PRO A 4 -45.93 -45.71 2.78
CA PRO A 4 -45.85 -45.02 1.51
C PRO A 4 -45.24 -43.61 1.60
N PHE A 5 -44.00 -43.52 1.09
CA PHE A 5 -43.50 -42.38 0.31
C PHE A 5 -44.36 -42.13 -0.93
N LYS A 6 -44.58 -40.86 -1.34
CA LYS A 6 -44.69 -40.32 -2.72
C LYS A 6 -45.32 -38.87 -2.74
N PRO A 7 -45.41 -38.13 -3.87
CA PRO A 7 -44.45 -37.80 -4.95
C PRO A 7 -44.66 -36.37 -5.55
N HIS A 8 -43.66 -35.48 -5.57
CA HIS A 8 -43.71 -34.30 -6.45
C HIS A 8 -42.46 -34.19 -7.34
N ILE A 9 -42.08 -35.33 -7.92
CA ILE A 9 -41.31 -35.42 -9.16
C ILE A 9 -42.22 -36.23 -10.09
N ILE A 10 -42.30 -35.86 -11.37
CA ILE A 10 -43.14 -36.44 -12.45
C ILE A 10 -44.43 -35.67 -12.75
N ALA A 11 -44.26 -34.45 -13.24
CA ALA A 11 -45.04 -33.83 -14.31
C ALA A 11 -44.03 -32.87 -14.99
N LEU A 12 -43.74 -32.85 -16.29
CA LEU A 12 -44.51 -33.28 -17.43
C LEU A 12 -43.52 -33.34 -18.62
N LEU A 13 -43.00 -34.54 -18.91
CA LEU A 13 -42.33 -34.89 -20.16
C LEU A 13 -43.45 -35.22 -21.16
N CYS A 14 -43.83 -34.25 -21.99
CA CYS A 14 -44.70 -34.43 -23.16
C CYS A 14 -44.56 -33.15 -23.99
N SER A 15 -43.63 -33.08 -24.94
CA SER A 15 -44.00 -33.29 -26.34
C SER A 15 -42.71 -33.39 -27.17
N ALA A 16 -42.28 -34.60 -27.46
CA ALA A 16 -41.31 -34.89 -28.50
C ALA A 16 -41.88 -36.01 -29.36
N GLY A 17 -42.04 -35.74 -30.66
CA GLY A 17 -42.10 -36.79 -31.68
C GLY A 17 -43.38 -36.84 -32.51
N LEU A 18 -43.29 -36.28 -33.73
CA LEU A 18 -43.75 -36.74 -35.05
C LEU A 18 -44.06 -35.48 -35.87
N LEU A 19 -43.53 -35.24 -37.08
CA LEU A 19 -43.50 -36.13 -38.24
C LEU A 19 -42.19 -36.01 -39.05
N ALA A 20 -41.86 -37.12 -39.71
CA ALA A 20 -40.78 -37.32 -40.68
C ALA A 20 -41.20 -37.02 -42.13
N ALA A 21 -40.21 -37.07 -43.04
CA ALA A 21 -40.24 -36.95 -44.52
C ALA A 21 -40.21 -35.50 -45.05
N ALA A 22 -39.43 -35.09 -46.05
CA ALA A 22 -38.51 -35.67 -47.03
C ALA A 22 -37.43 -34.59 -47.32
N GLY A 23 -36.16 -34.86 -47.65
CA GLY A 23 -35.71 -35.65 -48.79
C GLY A 23 -35.85 -34.87 -50.09
N THR A 24 -34.90 -33.97 -50.42
CA THR A 24 -34.29 -33.72 -51.76
C THR A 24 -33.64 -32.34 -51.84
N LEU A 25 -32.40 -32.34 -52.34
CA LEU A 25 -31.82 -31.37 -53.28
C LEU A 25 -32.43 -29.95 -53.30
N TYR A 26 -31.63 -28.97 -52.88
CA TYR A 26 -31.46 -27.76 -53.70
C TYR A 26 -30.12 -27.07 -53.39
N VAL A 27 -29.06 -27.57 -54.02
CA VAL A 27 -27.98 -26.70 -54.50
C VAL A 27 -28.60 -25.91 -55.65
N GLN A 28 -28.71 -24.58 -55.52
CA GLN A 28 -28.80 -23.67 -56.67
C GLN A 28 -28.62 -22.22 -56.20
N SER A 29 -27.41 -21.72 -56.46
CA SER A 29 -27.09 -20.34 -56.87
C SER A 29 -27.88 -19.17 -56.25
N ARG A 30 -27.21 -18.41 -55.37
CA ARG A 30 -27.47 -16.96 -55.27
C ARG A 30 -26.36 -16.20 -55.98
N THR A 31 -26.74 -15.55 -57.07
CA THR A 31 -26.03 -14.42 -57.67
C THR A 31 -25.93 -13.27 -56.65
N PRO A 32 -24.90 -12.42 -56.72
CA PRO A 32 -24.83 -11.22 -55.90
C PRO A 32 -25.86 -10.21 -56.42
N ALA A 33 -26.98 -10.06 -55.73
CA ALA A 33 -27.86 -8.92 -55.91
C ALA A 33 -27.29 -7.76 -55.11
N THR A 34 -26.84 -6.72 -55.82
CA THR A 34 -26.56 -5.39 -55.28
C THR A 34 -27.79 -4.89 -54.53
N ILE A 35 -27.69 -4.76 -53.20
CA ILE A 35 -28.66 -4.08 -52.37
C ILE A 35 -28.22 -2.62 -52.26
N ALA A 36 -29.13 -1.72 -52.64
CA ALA A 36 -28.99 -0.28 -52.52
C ALA A 36 -28.86 0.16 -51.05
N GLU A 37 -27.96 1.10 -50.82
CA GLU A 37 -27.65 1.69 -49.51
C GLU A 37 -28.88 2.44 -48.94
N PRO A 38 -29.31 2.15 -47.70
CA PRO A 38 -30.30 2.96 -46.99
C PRO A 38 -29.74 4.36 -46.71
N PRO A 39 -30.56 5.43 -46.70
CA PRO A 39 -30.08 6.77 -46.40
C PRO A 39 -29.41 6.83 -45.02
N ALA A 40 -28.22 7.42 -44.97
CA ALA A 40 -27.41 7.58 -43.77
C ALA A 40 -28.20 8.29 -42.66
N GLN A 41 -28.54 7.53 -41.61
CA GLN A 41 -29.03 8.08 -40.36
C GLN A 41 -27.86 8.79 -39.67
N GLN A 42 -27.97 10.11 -39.51
CA GLN A 42 -27.01 10.91 -38.74
C GLN A 42 -26.91 10.33 -37.33
N ALA A 43 -25.71 9.86 -36.97
CA ALA A 43 -25.39 9.50 -35.59
C ALA A 43 -25.64 10.73 -34.69
N PRO A 44 -26.21 10.58 -33.49
CA PRO A 44 -26.27 11.66 -32.52
C PRO A 44 -24.86 12.21 -32.31
N ALA A 45 -24.70 13.53 -32.42
CA ALA A 45 -23.47 14.20 -32.03
C ALA A 45 -23.05 13.75 -30.62
N PRO A 46 -21.74 13.62 -30.33
CA PRO A 46 -21.28 13.34 -28.98
C PRO A 46 -21.90 14.38 -28.06
N ALA A 47 -22.78 13.94 -27.16
CA ALA A 47 -23.26 14.78 -26.09
C ALA A 47 -22.01 15.32 -25.38
N ALA A 48 -21.93 16.65 -25.26
CA ALA A 48 -20.91 17.32 -24.49
C ALA A 48 -20.74 16.55 -23.17
N SER A 49 -19.52 16.09 -22.91
CA SER A 49 -19.16 15.46 -21.65
C SER A 49 -19.66 16.38 -20.54
N THR A 50 -20.66 15.92 -19.78
CA THR A 50 -20.95 16.52 -18.51
C THR A 50 -19.64 16.51 -17.74
N THR A 51 -19.15 17.69 -17.39
CA THR A 51 -17.95 17.88 -16.59
C THR A 51 -18.11 17.04 -15.33
N GLN A 52 -17.48 15.86 -15.31
CA GLN A 52 -17.31 15.13 -14.06
C GLN A 52 -16.64 16.12 -13.10
N PRO A 53 -17.11 16.22 -11.84
CA PRO A 53 -16.41 17.03 -10.86
C PRO A 53 -14.95 16.57 -10.86
N VAL A 54 -14.03 17.51 -11.10
CA VAL A 54 -12.60 17.24 -11.08
C VAL A 54 -12.30 16.42 -9.82
N ALA A 55 -11.73 15.23 -9.98
CA ALA A 55 -11.25 14.44 -8.85
C ALA A 55 -10.40 15.40 -8.00
N ALA A 56 -10.78 15.59 -6.73
CA ALA A 56 -10.07 16.50 -5.86
C ALA A 56 -8.61 16.04 -5.79
N THR A 57 -7.73 16.77 -6.48
CA THR A 57 -6.30 16.57 -6.40
C THR A 57 -5.84 17.26 -5.13
N TYR A 58 -5.35 16.46 -4.20
CA TYR A 58 -4.72 16.91 -2.97
C TYR A 58 -3.30 17.37 -3.25
N THR A 59 -2.91 18.44 -2.56
CA THR A 59 -1.53 18.92 -2.58
C THR A 59 -0.64 17.97 -1.78
N GLN A 60 0.64 17.91 -2.16
CA GLN A 60 1.65 17.14 -1.43
C GLN A 60 1.67 17.47 0.07
N ALA A 61 1.54 18.75 0.43
CA ALA A 61 1.54 19.19 1.83
C ALA A 61 0.30 18.71 2.61
N GLN A 62 -0.86 18.62 1.97
CA GLN A 62 -2.07 18.03 2.58
C GLN A 62 -1.89 16.53 2.82
N ILE A 63 -1.36 15.81 1.83
CA ILE A 63 -1.07 14.39 1.97
C ILE A 63 -0.08 14.14 3.11
N ASP A 64 0.99 14.94 3.20
CA ASP A 64 1.95 14.85 4.30
C ASP A 64 1.32 15.01 5.66
N GLN A 65 0.41 15.97 5.79
CA GLN A 65 -0.27 16.22 7.05
C GLN A 65 -1.10 15.01 7.50
N TRP A 66 -1.78 14.33 6.58
CA TRP A 66 -2.59 13.15 6.90
C TRP A 66 -1.75 11.90 7.14
N VAL A 67 -0.63 11.75 6.43
CA VAL A 67 0.25 10.58 6.53
C VAL A 67 1.20 10.69 7.73
N ALA A 68 1.52 11.90 8.20
CA ALA A 68 2.43 12.17 9.32
C ALA A 68 2.27 11.26 10.55
N PRO A 69 1.04 10.97 11.05
CA PRO A 69 0.83 10.17 12.26
C PRO A 69 1.08 8.67 12.05
N ILE A 70 1.07 8.19 10.80
CA ILE A 70 1.15 6.76 10.47
C ILE A 70 2.39 6.40 9.64
N ALA A 71 3.15 7.38 9.14
CA ALA A 71 4.28 7.13 8.24
C ALA A 71 5.37 6.24 8.86
N LEU A 72 5.53 6.25 10.19
CA LEU A 72 6.51 5.41 10.88
C LEU A 72 5.97 4.06 11.33
N TYR A 73 4.73 3.71 10.97
CA TYR A 73 4.18 2.39 11.25
C TYR A 73 4.88 1.34 10.38
N PRO A 74 4.95 0.06 10.84
CA PRO A 74 5.39 -1.04 10.01
C PRO A 74 4.59 -1.13 8.71
N ASP A 75 5.22 -1.53 7.61
CA ASP A 75 4.63 -1.50 6.26
C ASP A 75 3.33 -2.33 6.18
N SER A 76 3.29 -3.46 6.89
CA SER A 76 2.08 -4.29 6.98
C SER A 76 0.92 -3.54 7.65
N LEU A 77 1.15 -2.92 8.81
CA LEU A 77 0.15 -2.14 9.52
C LEU A 77 -0.27 -0.89 8.75
N LEU A 78 0.69 -0.19 8.14
CA LEU A 78 0.44 0.98 7.31
C LEU A 78 -0.53 0.65 6.17
N SER A 79 -0.26 -0.42 5.43
CA SER A 79 -1.12 -0.85 4.32
C SER A 79 -2.54 -1.15 4.80
N GLN A 80 -2.66 -1.77 5.97
CA GLN A 80 -3.93 -2.10 6.59
C GLN A 80 -4.72 -0.85 7.00
N VAL A 81 -4.05 0.17 7.56
CA VAL A 81 -4.69 1.45 7.91
C VAL A 81 -5.16 2.19 6.66
N LEU A 82 -4.33 2.25 5.61
CA LEU A 82 -4.70 2.90 4.35
C LEU A 82 -5.90 2.21 3.70
N MET A 83 -5.91 0.87 3.64
CA MET A 83 -7.05 0.12 3.11
C MET A 83 -8.30 0.28 3.99
N ALA A 84 -8.15 0.27 5.31
CA ALA A 84 -9.29 0.47 6.20
C ALA A 84 -9.88 1.89 6.11
N SER A 85 -9.05 2.91 5.85
CA SER A 85 -9.51 4.30 5.70
C SER A 85 -10.45 4.51 4.51
N THR A 86 -10.47 3.61 3.52
CA THR A 86 -11.44 3.66 2.42
C THR A 86 -12.82 3.14 2.83
N TYR A 87 -12.99 2.68 4.08
CA TYR A 87 -14.24 2.19 4.66
C TYR A 87 -14.56 2.88 6.00
N PRO A 88 -14.75 4.22 6.03
CA PRO A 88 -14.89 4.98 7.27
C PRO A 88 -16.06 4.50 8.15
N ASP A 89 -17.19 4.12 7.55
CA ASP A 89 -18.35 3.58 8.29
C ASP A 89 -18.01 2.27 9.01
N ASN A 90 -17.26 1.37 8.34
CA ASN A 90 -16.83 0.11 8.94
C ASN A 90 -15.80 0.35 10.05
N VAL A 91 -14.94 1.37 9.90
CA VAL A 91 -14.01 1.78 10.96
C VAL A 91 -14.80 2.24 12.19
N LEU A 92 -15.81 3.09 12.04
CA LEU A 92 -16.65 3.54 13.16
C LEU A 92 -17.36 2.37 13.86
N GLN A 93 -17.89 1.41 13.10
CA GLN A 93 -18.49 0.20 13.68
C GLN A 93 -17.45 -0.65 14.42
N ALA A 94 -16.24 -0.79 13.88
CA ALA A 94 -15.15 -1.51 14.53
C ALA A 94 -14.68 -0.81 15.80
N VAL A 95 -14.66 0.52 15.82
CA VAL A 95 -14.38 1.33 17.03
C VAL A 95 -15.42 1.03 18.10
N GLN A 96 -16.70 1.13 17.76
CA GLN A 96 -17.78 0.85 18.71
C GLN A 96 -17.67 -0.59 19.25
N TRP A 97 -17.47 -1.56 18.37
CA TRP A 97 -17.25 -2.94 18.76
C TRP A 97 -16.06 -3.09 19.72
N SER A 98 -14.94 -2.42 19.44
CA SER A 98 -13.74 -2.47 20.30
C SER A 98 -13.98 -1.84 21.68
N GLN A 99 -14.82 -0.81 21.78
CA GLN A 99 -15.20 -0.19 23.05
C GLN A 99 -16.11 -1.11 23.87
N ASP A 100 -17.04 -1.81 23.22
CA ASP A 100 -17.95 -2.76 23.86
C ASP A 100 -17.25 -4.06 24.28
N ASN A 101 -16.08 -4.35 23.70
CA ASN A 101 -15.30 -5.56 23.94
C ASN A 101 -13.86 -5.25 24.45
N PRO A 102 -13.67 -4.52 25.58
CA PRO A 102 -12.37 -4.02 26.00
C PRO A 102 -11.35 -5.11 26.37
N ALA A 103 -11.82 -6.33 26.65
CA ALA A 103 -11.00 -7.50 26.92
C ALA A 103 -10.51 -8.22 25.65
N MET A 104 -11.13 -7.97 24.49
CA MET A 104 -10.75 -8.59 23.22
C MET A 104 -9.59 -7.82 22.58
N LYS A 105 -8.46 -8.50 22.36
CA LYS A 105 -7.26 -7.94 21.71
C LYS A 105 -6.58 -9.00 20.85
N GLY A 106 -5.71 -8.56 19.93
CA GLY A 106 -4.97 -9.49 19.07
C GLY A 106 -5.88 -10.45 18.30
N ASP A 107 -5.44 -11.68 18.13
CA ASP A 107 -6.15 -12.70 17.33
C ASP A 107 -7.56 -13.01 17.84
N ALA A 108 -7.78 -12.98 19.16
CA ALA A 108 -9.10 -13.24 19.73
C ALA A 108 -10.14 -12.20 19.26
N ALA A 109 -9.72 -10.94 19.13
CA ALA A 109 -10.57 -9.88 18.62
C ALA A 109 -10.88 -10.07 17.13
N VAL A 110 -9.87 -10.41 16.33
CA VAL A 110 -10.01 -10.67 14.88
C VAL A 110 -10.95 -11.84 14.63
N GLN A 111 -10.84 -12.91 15.42
CA GLN A 111 -11.74 -14.07 15.33
C GLN A 111 -13.18 -13.72 15.70
N ALA A 112 -13.38 -12.88 16.72
CA ALA A 112 -14.71 -12.47 17.17
C ALA A 112 -15.47 -11.64 16.10
N VAL A 113 -14.75 -10.91 15.25
CA VAL A 113 -15.35 -10.10 14.16
C VAL A 113 -15.31 -10.80 12.79
N ALA A 114 -14.91 -12.07 12.73
CA ALA A 114 -14.73 -12.78 11.46
C ALA A 114 -16.01 -12.81 10.61
N SER A 115 -17.18 -12.88 11.24
CA SER A 115 -18.50 -12.89 10.61
C SER A 115 -19.03 -11.50 10.21
N GLN A 116 -18.37 -10.42 10.61
CA GLN A 116 -18.77 -9.07 10.22
C GLN A 116 -18.62 -8.88 8.70
N PRO A 117 -19.45 -8.05 8.06
CA PRO A 117 -19.36 -7.77 6.62
C PRO A 117 -18.21 -6.81 6.25
N TRP A 118 -17.31 -6.52 7.19
CA TRP A 118 -16.19 -5.59 6.98
C TRP A 118 -15.09 -6.17 6.10
N ASP A 119 -14.33 -5.30 5.46
CA ASP A 119 -13.12 -5.66 4.73
C ASP A 119 -12.07 -6.31 5.66
N PRO A 120 -11.24 -7.26 5.19
CA PRO A 120 -10.18 -7.87 5.99
C PRO A 120 -9.24 -6.86 6.67
N SER A 121 -9.00 -5.70 6.05
CA SER A 121 -8.18 -4.64 6.65
C SER A 121 -8.81 -4.08 7.93
N VAL A 122 -10.11 -3.76 7.90
CA VAL A 122 -10.87 -3.29 9.07
C VAL A 122 -10.99 -4.37 10.13
N LYS A 123 -11.27 -5.62 9.73
CA LYS A 123 -11.30 -6.77 10.66
C LYS A 123 -9.99 -6.95 11.38
N SER A 124 -8.87 -6.77 10.70
CA SER A 124 -7.56 -6.93 11.32
C SER A 124 -7.21 -5.77 12.26
N LEU A 125 -7.87 -4.61 12.13
CA LEU A 125 -7.57 -3.44 12.98
C LEU A 125 -8.12 -3.60 14.40
N VAL A 126 -9.11 -4.47 14.61
CA VAL A 126 -9.64 -4.76 15.95
C VAL A 126 -8.63 -5.41 16.88
N ALA A 127 -7.55 -5.98 16.32
CA ALA A 127 -6.39 -6.43 17.08
C ALA A 127 -5.68 -5.26 17.81
N PHE A 128 -5.89 -4.02 17.36
CA PHE A 128 -5.24 -2.80 17.84
C PHE A 128 -6.26 -1.77 18.38
N PRO A 129 -6.89 -2.02 19.55
CA PRO A 129 -7.90 -1.12 20.12
C PRO A 129 -7.47 0.34 20.25
N ALA A 130 -6.21 0.60 20.60
CA ALA A 130 -5.69 1.96 20.74
C ALA A 130 -5.63 2.70 19.39
N LEU A 131 -5.32 1.99 18.30
CA LEU A 131 -5.32 2.55 16.96
C LEU A 131 -6.76 2.82 16.47
N LEU A 132 -7.69 1.90 16.74
CA LEU A 132 -9.10 2.12 16.44
C LEU A 132 -9.65 3.32 17.20
N ALA A 133 -9.40 3.42 18.51
CA ALA A 133 -9.83 4.56 19.30
C ALA A 133 -9.32 5.89 18.71
N MET A 134 -8.04 5.94 18.31
CA MET A 134 -7.46 7.10 17.60
C MET A 134 -8.21 7.45 16.30
N MET A 135 -8.55 6.43 15.49
CA MET A 135 -9.34 6.60 14.26
C MET A 135 -10.76 7.11 14.55
N GLY A 136 -11.39 6.58 15.60
CA GLY A 136 -12.74 6.96 16.02
C GLY A 136 -12.84 8.36 16.61
N GLU A 137 -11.77 8.83 17.27
CA GLU A 137 -11.67 10.20 17.77
C GLU A 137 -11.47 11.22 16.64
N ASN A 138 -11.01 10.78 15.46
CA ASN A 138 -10.69 11.66 14.34
C ASN A 138 -11.32 11.19 13.00
N PRO A 139 -12.66 11.11 12.88
CA PRO A 139 -13.32 10.67 11.66
C PRO A 139 -12.93 11.48 10.40
N PRO A 140 -12.82 12.82 10.43
CA PRO A 140 -12.38 13.59 9.27
C PRO A 140 -10.97 13.22 8.80
N TRP A 141 -10.08 12.80 9.70
CA TRP A 141 -8.74 12.35 9.30
C TRP A 141 -8.81 11.02 8.55
N VAL A 142 -9.61 10.07 9.03
CA VAL A 142 -9.83 8.77 8.37
C VAL A 142 -10.40 8.97 6.98
N GLU A 143 -11.44 9.80 6.84
CA GLU A 143 -12.07 10.10 5.55
C GLU A 143 -11.08 10.74 4.57
N ASN A 144 -10.35 11.78 5.00
CA ASN A 144 -9.39 12.47 4.13
C ASN A 144 -8.24 11.55 3.70
N LEU A 145 -7.74 10.71 4.62
CA LEU A 145 -6.70 9.74 4.30
C LEU A 145 -7.20 8.71 3.27
N GLY A 146 -8.41 8.19 3.45
CA GLY A 146 -9.04 7.25 2.52
C GLY A 146 -9.26 7.86 1.15
N ASN A 147 -9.80 9.08 1.10
CA ASN A 147 -10.01 9.80 -0.16
C ASN A 147 -8.69 10.10 -0.88
N ALA A 148 -7.65 10.50 -0.15
CA ALA A 148 -6.32 10.73 -0.71
C ALA A 148 -5.72 9.44 -1.26
N PHE A 149 -5.88 8.31 -0.57
CA PHE A 149 -5.38 7.02 -1.04
C PHE A 149 -6.12 6.51 -2.28
N LEU A 150 -7.44 6.74 -2.36
CA LEU A 150 -8.23 6.40 -3.55
C LEU A 150 -7.89 7.28 -4.76
N ALA A 151 -7.65 8.58 -4.54
CA ALA A 151 -7.37 9.54 -5.62
C ALA A 151 -5.90 9.52 -6.09
N GLN A 152 -4.95 9.45 -5.15
CA GLN A 152 -3.52 9.63 -5.38
C GLN A 152 -2.68 8.60 -4.57
N PRO A 153 -2.84 7.29 -4.83
CA PRO A 153 -2.14 6.25 -4.07
C PRO A 153 -0.62 6.38 -4.17
N HIS A 154 -0.10 6.81 -5.32
CA HIS A 154 1.34 7.03 -5.51
C HIS A 154 1.88 8.16 -4.63
N ASP A 155 1.20 9.33 -4.63
CA ASP A 155 1.63 10.49 -3.84
C ASP A 155 1.54 10.23 -2.33
N VAL A 156 0.56 9.43 -1.90
CA VAL A 156 0.47 8.96 -0.50
C VAL A 156 1.68 8.11 -0.14
N MET A 157 2.09 7.17 -0.99
CA MET A 157 3.26 6.32 -0.72
C MET A 157 4.58 7.12 -0.80
N ASP A 158 4.69 8.10 -1.69
CA ASP A 158 5.84 8.99 -1.76
C ASP A 158 5.95 9.89 -0.51
N SER A 159 4.81 10.36 -0.01
CA SER A 159 4.74 11.09 1.27
C SER A 159 5.26 10.24 2.43
N VAL A 160 4.82 8.98 2.54
CA VAL A 160 5.35 8.02 3.53
C VAL A 160 6.87 7.92 3.43
N GLN A 161 7.40 7.69 2.23
CA GLN A 161 8.84 7.50 2.04
C GLN A 161 9.64 8.75 2.39
N ARG A 162 9.15 9.93 2.02
CA ARG A 162 9.78 11.19 2.37
C ARG A 162 9.78 11.43 3.88
N LEU A 163 8.68 11.17 4.57
CA LEU A 163 8.59 11.31 6.02
C LEU A 163 9.51 10.34 6.75
N ARG A 164 9.63 9.10 6.26
CA ARG A 164 10.61 8.13 6.78
C ARG A 164 12.05 8.58 6.55
N ALA A 165 12.35 9.18 5.40
CA ALA A 165 13.67 9.72 5.11
C ALA A 165 14.01 10.89 6.06
N ILE A 166 13.05 11.79 6.31
CA ILE A 166 13.21 12.86 7.30
C ILE A 166 13.48 12.26 8.69
N ALA A 167 12.69 11.27 9.13
CA ALA A 167 12.87 10.64 10.43
C ALA A 167 14.20 9.88 10.57
N GLN A 168 14.74 9.32 9.48
CA GLN A 168 16.11 8.77 9.49
C GLN A 168 17.16 9.86 9.61
N GLN A 169 17.02 10.95 8.86
CA GLN A 169 17.96 12.08 8.88
C GLN A 169 17.99 12.79 10.25
N THR A 170 16.84 12.88 10.93
CA THR A 170 16.75 13.41 12.30
C THR A 170 17.20 12.39 13.36
N GLY A 171 17.46 11.14 12.97
CA GLY A 171 17.91 10.08 13.85
C GLY A 171 16.84 9.52 14.79
N THR A 172 15.56 9.80 14.51
CA THR A 172 14.40 9.33 15.29
C THR A 172 13.89 7.97 14.78
N LEU A 173 14.08 7.66 13.50
CA LEU A 173 13.80 6.35 12.93
C LEU A 173 15.04 5.44 12.98
N LYS A 174 15.01 4.44 13.87
CA LYS A 174 16.09 3.46 14.07
C LYS A 174 15.52 2.05 14.22
N SER A 175 16.36 1.06 13.93
CA SER A 175 16.08 -0.32 14.28
C SER A 175 16.14 -0.49 15.80
N THR A 176 15.15 -1.17 16.36
CA THR A 176 15.02 -1.49 17.78
C THR A 176 14.68 -2.98 17.93
N PRO A 177 14.62 -3.54 19.14
CA PRO A 177 14.13 -4.91 19.33
C PRO A 177 12.71 -5.14 18.80
N GLN A 178 11.89 -4.09 18.67
CA GLN A 178 10.50 -4.16 18.22
C GLN A 178 10.33 -3.97 16.71
N GLN A 179 11.22 -3.20 16.07
CA GLN A 179 11.14 -2.90 14.64
C GLN A 179 12.51 -2.94 13.96
N LYS A 180 12.54 -3.41 12.71
CA LYS A 180 13.70 -3.41 11.85
C LYS A 180 13.50 -2.38 10.73
N VAL A 181 14.44 -1.47 10.60
CA VAL A 181 14.46 -0.47 9.52
C VAL A 181 15.45 -0.91 8.45
N ILE A 182 14.96 -1.09 7.23
CA ILE A 182 15.74 -1.56 6.08
C ILE A 182 15.73 -0.45 5.02
N VAL A 183 16.91 -0.03 4.57
CA VAL A 183 17.06 0.98 3.53
C VAL A 183 17.59 0.32 2.28
N THR A 184 16.83 0.38 1.20
CA THR A 184 17.23 -0.15 -0.10
C THR A 184 17.26 1.00 -1.11
N PRO A 185 18.35 1.19 -1.86
CA PRO A 185 18.38 2.16 -2.96
C PRO A 185 17.21 1.89 -3.92
N ALA A 186 16.47 2.93 -4.31
CA ALA A 186 15.43 2.78 -5.31
C ALA A 186 16.10 2.47 -6.65
N ALA A 187 15.59 1.46 -7.37
CA ALA A 187 16.06 1.21 -8.73
C ALA A 187 15.84 2.48 -9.58
N PRO A 188 16.80 2.90 -10.43
CA PRO A 188 16.61 4.07 -11.26
C PRO A 188 15.43 3.82 -12.20
N VAL A 189 14.31 4.49 -11.92
CA VAL A 189 13.15 4.46 -12.81
C VAL A 189 13.55 5.23 -14.05
N SER A 190 13.51 4.57 -15.21
CA SER A 190 13.64 5.29 -16.48
C SER A 190 12.45 6.23 -16.58
N ALA A 191 12.72 7.53 -16.73
CA ALA A 191 11.69 8.55 -16.84
C ALA A 191 10.80 8.26 -18.06
N SER A 192 9.58 7.75 -17.83
CA SER A 192 8.53 7.83 -18.84
C SER A 192 8.12 9.30 -18.96
N SER A 193 8.53 9.92 -20.05
CA SER A 193 8.18 11.29 -20.40
C SER A 193 6.67 11.39 -20.68
N SER A 194 5.93 12.00 -19.76
CA SER A 194 4.58 12.50 -20.04
C SER A 194 4.69 13.80 -20.83
N THR A 195 4.26 13.77 -22.09
CA THR A 195 4.22 14.94 -22.98
C THR A 195 3.28 16.01 -22.42
N ALA A 196 3.72 17.27 -22.53
CA ALA A 196 3.12 18.46 -21.95
C ALA A 196 1.60 18.64 -22.20
N ALA A 197 0.87 18.97 -21.14
CA ALA A 197 -0.37 19.73 -21.19
C ALA A 197 -0.37 20.75 -20.04
N THR A 198 -0.68 22.00 -20.38
CA THR A 198 -0.69 23.24 -19.57
C THR A 198 -1.07 23.04 -18.11
N ALA A 199 -0.09 23.15 -17.20
CA ALA A 199 -0.25 22.92 -15.76
C ALA A 199 -0.36 24.23 -14.97
N THR A 200 -1.48 24.40 -14.27
CA THR A 200 -1.47 25.05 -12.95
C THR A 200 -0.52 24.22 -12.09
N ALA A 201 0.49 24.85 -11.47
CA ALA A 201 1.64 24.20 -10.86
C ALA A 201 1.29 23.08 -9.85
N HIS A 202 1.31 21.83 -10.31
CA HIS A 202 1.45 20.64 -9.48
C HIS A 202 2.91 20.21 -9.63
N THR A 203 3.77 20.61 -8.68
CA THR A 203 5.13 20.08 -8.61
C THR A 203 5.00 18.68 -8.02
N ALA A 204 4.91 17.67 -8.88
CA ALA A 204 5.03 16.28 -8.44
C ALA A 204 6.33 16.14 -7.63
N ALA A 205 6.23 15.55 -6.43
CA ALA A 205 7.39 15.31 -5.59
C ALA A 205 8.44 14.51 -6.39
N PRO A 206 9.75 14.85 -6.31
CA PRO A 206 10.76 13.99 -6.91
C PRO A 206 10.67 12.59 -6.29
N ALA A 207 10.68 11.57 -7.15
CA ALA A 207 10.59 10.17 -6.74
C ALA A 207 11.68 9.84 -5.69
N PRO A 208 11.36 9.01 -4.67
CA PRO A 208 12.30 8.69 -3.61
C PRO A 208 13.51 7.93 -4.17
N THR A 209 14.72 8.40 -3.84
CA THR A 209 16.00 7.77 -4.25
C THR A 209 16.32 6.50 -3.46
N GLN A 210 15.56 6.23 -2.41
CA GLN A 210 15.69 5.09 -1.52
C GLN A 210 14.32 4.69 -0.97
N VAL A 211 14.10 3.39 -0.82
CA VAL A 211 12.92 2.82 -0.18
C VAL A 211 13.29 2.40 1.24
N ILE A 212 12.66 3.03 2.23
CA ILE A 212 12.80 2.71 3.64
C ILE A 212 11.62 1.82 4.02
N LYS A 213 11.90 0.56 4.35
CA LYS A 213 10.93 -0.41 4.86
C LYS A 213 11.03 -0.52 6.38
N ILE A 214 9.88 -0.56 7.05
CA ILE A 214 9.78 -0.80 8.48
C ILE A 214 9.06 -2.12 8.67
N GLU A 215 9.75 -3.10 9.25
CA GLU A 215 9.20 -4.43 9.51
C GLU A 215 9.18 -4.71 11.01
N PRO A 216 8.17 -5.41 11.54
CA PRO A 216 8.24 -5.93 12.90
C PRO A 216 9.41 -6.91 13.03
N THR A 217 10.16 -6.85 14.13
CA THR A 217 11.25 -7.82 14.38
C THR A 217 10.70 -9.25 14.57
N ASN A 218 9.46 -9.36 15.05
CA ASN A 218 8.71 -10.61 15.12
C ASN A 218 7.42 -10.44 14.28
N PRO A 219 7.21 -11.24 13.21
CA PRO A 219 6.04 -11.09 12.35
C PRO A 219 4.71 -11.39 13.06
N GLN A 220 4.73 -12.13 14.18
CA GLN A 220 3.56 -12.44 14.98
C GLN A 220 3.19 -11.32 15.98
N VAL A 221 4.05 -10.31 16.13
CA VAL A 221 3.84 -9.21 17.09
C VAL A 221 4.07 -7.88 16.39
N VAL A 222 2.98 -7.24 15.99
CA VAL A 222 3.01 -5.91 15.38
C VAL A 222 2.87 -4.87 16.48
N TYR A 223 3.92 -4.07 16.68
CA TYR A 223 3.87 -2.92 17.58
C TYR A 223 3.34 -1.70 16.83
N VAL A 224 2.44 -0.95 17.48
CA VAL A 224 1.95 0.35 16.98
C VAL A 224 2.79 1.46 17.63
N PRO A 225 3.65 2.16 16.89
CA PRO A 225 4.40 3.30 17.42
C PRO A 225 3.46 4.41 17.90
N SER A 226 3.68 4.95 19.09
CA SER A 226 3.08 6.22 19.52
C SER A 226 4.16 7.29 19.52
N TYR A 227 3.97 8.33 18.69
CA TYR A 227 4.92 9.41 18.55
C TYR A 227 4.23 10.74 18.26
N ASN A 228 4.92 11.84 18.56
CA ASN A 228 4.47 13.18 18.18
C ASN A 228 5.16 13.60 16.86
N PRO A 229 4.44 13.73 15.74
CA PRO A 229 5.01 14.12 14.45
C PRO A 229 5.87 15.39 14.50
N SER A 230 5.44 16.40 15.26
CA SER A 230 6.16 17.67 15.40
C SER A 230 7.54 17.50 16.06
N THR A 231 7.74 16.45 16.84
CA THR A 231 9.03 16.14 17.48
C THR A 231 9.90 15.22 16.62
N VAL A 232 9.28 14.25 15.97
CA VAL A 232 9.98 13.18 15.24
C VAL A 232 10.58 13.68 13.93
N TYR A 233 9.85 14.56 13.24
CA TYR A 233 10.28 15.12 11.96
C TYR A 233 11.11 16.40 12.10
N GLY A 234 11.25 16.94 13.31
CA GLY A 234 11.97 18.19 13.56
C GLY A 234 11.30 19.38 12.88
N THR A 235 12.05 20.17 12.10
CA THR A 235 11.49 21.28 11.32
C THR A 235 10.56 20.74 10.23
N TRP A 236 9.25 20.95 10.42
CA TRP A 236 8.25 20.51 9.46
C TRP A 236 8.38 21.28 8.13
N PRO A 237 8.38 20.60 6.97
CA PRO A 237 8.62 21.27 5.68
C PRO A 237 7.56 22.31 5.30
N ASN A 238 6.30 22.14 5.75
CA ASN A 238 5.16 22.94 5.29
C ASN A 238 4.38 23.56 6.46
N SER A 239 4.72 24.78 6.87
CA SER A 239 4.06 25.45 8.01
C SER A 239 2.56 25.70 7.83
N ALA A 240 2.07 25.80 6.58
CA ALA A 240 0.64 25.97 6.28
C ALA A 240 -0.18 24.69 6.53
N TYR A 241 0.48 23.53 6.56
CA TYR A 241 -0.13 22.22 6.78
C TYR A 241 0.61 21.48 7.89
N PRO A 242 0.50 21.93 9.16
CA PRO A 242 1.22 21.31 10.27
C PRO A 242 0.74 19.88 10.49
N PRO A 243 1.61 18.97 10.96
CA PRO A 243 1.23 17.58 11.12
C PRO A 243 0.18 17.44 12.22
N VAL A 244 -0.80 16.56 11.99
CA VAL A 244 -1.82 16.28 13.00
C VAL A 244 -1.20 15.45 14.12
N TYR A 245 -1.28 15.93 15.36
CA TYR A 245 -0.91 15.11 16.53
C TYR A 245 -2.13 14.38 17.04
N LEU A 246 -2.08 13.05 16.99
CA LEU A 246 -3.12 12.18 17.51
C LEU A 246 -2.62 11.61 18.86
N PRO A 247 -3.07 12.14 20.01
CA PRO A 247 -2.62 11.65 21.30
C PRO A 247 -3.03 10.19 21.49
N PRO A 248 -2.24 9.38 22.21
CA PRO A 248 -2.66 8.03 22.54
C PRO A 248 -3.92 8.08 23.43
N PRO A 249 -4.92 7.21 23.18
CA PRO A 249 -6.15 7.24 23.94
C PRO A 249 -5.90 6.94 25.43
N PRO A 250 -6.64 7.58 26.36
CA PRO A 250 -6.46 7.39 27.79
C PRO A 250 -6.56 5.91 28.18
N GLY A 251 -5.61 5.41 28.98
CA GLY A 251 -5.58 4.00 29.41
C GLY A 251 -4.86 3.04 28.45
N SER A 252 -4.37 3.53 27.31
CA SER A 252 -3.52 2.78 26.37
C SER A 252 -2.05 2.91 26.77
N SER A 253 -1.40 1.83 27.22
CA SER A 253 0.05 1.82 27.44
C SER A 253 0.81 1.59 26.13
N LEU A 254 0.83 2.59 25.24
CA LEU A 254 1.78 2.60 24.13
C LEU A 254 3.10 3.22 24.61
N PRO A 255 4.25 2.55 24.43
CA PRO A 255 5.53 3.15 24.77
C PRO A 255 5.76 4.37 23.87
N ILE A 256 5.76 5.56 24.48
CA ILE A 256 6.09 6.80 23.79
C ILE A 256 7.59 6.73 23.48
N ALA A 257 7.95 6.69 22.21
CA ALA A 257 9.35 6.79 21.80
C ALA A 257 9.82 8.24 22.03
N SER A 258 10.15 8.58 23.26
CA SER A 258 10.79 9.85 23.59
C SER A 258 12.23 9.79 23.11
N SER A 259 12.47 10.20 21.86
CA SER A 259 13.84 10.41 21.36
C SER A 259 14.44 11.58 22.13
N LYS A 260 15.16 11.27 23.22
CA LYS A 260 16.02 12.22 23.91
C LYS A 260 17.10 12.64 22.93
N ALA A 261 16.88 13.75 22.24
CA ALA A 261 17.86 14.41 21.40
C ALA A 261 19.04 14.83 22.28
N SER A 262 20.03 13.95 22.44
CA SER A 262 21.33 14.34 22.96
C SER A 262 22.03 15.11 21.85
N GLY A 263 21.84 16.43 21.87
CA GLY A 263 22.55 17.36 21.00
C GLY A 263 24.05 17.27 21.30
N THR A 264 24.77 16.48 20.51
CA THR A 264 26.19 16.72 20.26
C THR A 264 26.27 17.28 18.86
N ALA A 265 26.45 18.61 18.79
CA ALA A 265 26.70 19.32 17.55
C ALA A 265 28.03 18.80 16.97
N SER A 266 27.96 17.82 16.08
CA SER A 266 29.07 17.47 15.20
C SER A 266 28.96 18.39 13.99
N ALA A 267 29.69 19.50 14.04
CA ALA A 267 29.80 20.45 12.94
C ALA A 267 30.33 19.74 11.69
N TRP A 268 29.50 19.68 10.65
CA TRP A 268 29.93 19.30 9.30
C TRP A 268 30.75 20.47 8.73
N PRO A 269 31.95 20.27 8.14
CA PRO A 269 32.68 21.36 7.53
C PRO A 269 32.00 21.82 6.22
N PRO A 270 32.08 23.11 5.85
CA PRO A 270 31.53 23.60 4.60
C PRO A 270 32.31 23.10 3.38
N PRO A 271 31.70 23.05 2.18
CA PRO A 271 32.36 22.56 0.97
C PRO A 271 33.44 23.54 0.52
N GLY A 272 34.70 23.16 0.78
CA GLY A 272 35.89 23.81 0.25
C GLY A 272 36.09 23.51 -1.24
N ARG A 273 36.38 24.57 -1.99
CA ARG A 273 36.67 24.59 -3.42
C ARG A 273 37.76 23.58 -3.80
N CYS A 274 37.47 22.67 -4.74
CA CYS A 274 38.50 21.86 -5.39
C CYS A 274 39.16 22.66 -6.52
N SER A 275 40.44 22.99 -6.33
CA SER A 275 41.37 23.27 -7.41
C SER A 275 42.70 22.66 -7.01
N ALA A 276 43.13 21.61 -7.72
CA ALA A 276 44.54 21.27 -7.87
C ALA A 276 44.73 20.20 -8.96
N VAL A 277 45.39 20.64 -10.03
CA VAL A 277 46.26 19.89 -10.93
C VAL A 277 47.22 18.95 -10.17
N SER A 278 47.46 17.73 -10.66
CA SER A 278 48.77 17.04 -10.69
C SER A 278 48.59 15.63 -11.29
N THR A 279 49.08 15.39 -12.50
CA THR A 279 50.32 14.65 -12.84
C THR A 279 50.29 13.16 -12.45
N GLY A 280 50.40 12.30 -13.46
CA GLY A 280 50.26 10.85 -13.34
C GLY A 280 51.40 10.13 -12.65
N MET A 281 51.09 8.95 -12.13
CA MET A 281 52.00 7.83 -11.98
C MET A 281 51.16 6.56 -11.84
N MET A 282 51.31 5.62 -12.78
CA MET A 282 50.74 4.29 -12.65
C MET A 282 51.44 3.56 -11.51
N MET A 283 50.64 3.04 -10.56
CA MET A 283 51.15 2.23 -9.47
C MET A 283 50.42 0.88 -9.49
N THR A 284 51.13 -0.13 -9.99
CA THR A 284 50.72 -1.53 -10.06
C THR A 284 50.53 -2.09 -8.65
N ILE A 285 49.34 -2.60 -8.35
CA ILE A 285 49.01 -3.27 -7.08
C ILE A 285 49.23 -4.77 -7.25
N THR A 286 50.27 -5.31 -6.60
CA THR A 286 50.50 -6.76 -6.47
C THR A 286 49.68 -7.31 -5.31
N ILE A 287 48.70 -8.17 -5.59
CA ILE A 287 47.90 -8.87 -4.57
C ILE A 287 48.64 -10.16 -4.20
N THR A 288 49.10 -10.25 -2.95
CA THR A 288 49.66 -11.49 -2.38
C THR A 288 48.50 -12.29 -1.77
N MET A 289 48.15 -13.43 -2.36
CA MET A 289 47.15 -14.35 -1.79
C MET A 289 47.81 -15.26 -0.77
N THR A 290 47.51 -15.06 0.52
CA THR A 290 47.86 -15.99 1.59
C THR A 290 46.73 -17.00 1.75
N THR A 291 46.92 -18.21 1.24
CA THR A 291 45.99 -19.34 1.38
C THR A 291 46.01 -19.85 2.82
N THR A 292 44.87 -19.78 3.52
CA THR A 292 44.65 -20.57 4.74
C THR A 292 43.50 -21.53 4.49
N ALA A 293 43.84 -22.80 4.34
CA ALA A 293 42.93 -23.91 4.20
C ALA A 293 42.30 -24.25 5.55
N THR A 294 40.96 -24.27 5.65
CA THR A 294 40.18 -25.17 6.53
C THR A 294 38.71 -25.06 6.13
N ALA A 295 38.18 -26.10 5.48
CA ALA A 295 36.77 -26.52 5.40
C ALA A 295 36.43 -27.18 4.05
N ILE A 296 37.17 -28.23 3.66
CA ILE A 296 36.74 -29.19 2.64
C ILE A 296 36.77 -30.57 3.29
N THR A 297 35.69 -30.93 3.98
CA THR A 297 35.35 -32.34 4.28
C THR A 297 33.87 -32.39 4.69
N ARG A 298 32.94 -32.37 3.73
CA ARG A 298 31.59 -33.00 3.87
C ARG A 298 30.63 -32.94 2.66
N ILE A 299 31.08 -32.66 1.42
CA ILE A 299 30.15 -32.56 0.26
C ILE A 299 30.52 -33.45 -0.95
N MET A 300 31.55 -34.30 -0.91
CA MET A 300 31.87 -35.21 -2.04
C MET A 300 31.86 -36.70 -1.65
N ALA A 301 30.71 -37.21 -1.20
CA ALA A 301 30.52 -38.65 -0.99
C ALA A 301 29.20 -39.18 -1.58
N ILE A 302 28.60 -38.50 -2.57
CA ILE A 302 27.35 -38.94 -3.21
C ILE A 302 27.48 -39.18 -4.72
N THR A 303 28.63 -38.90 -5.34
CA THR A 303 28.78 -39.05 -6.80
C THR A 303 30.01 -39.88 -7.18
N SER A 304 30.05 -41.16 -6.78
CA SER A 304 30.83 -42.23 -7.45
C SER A 304 30.62 -43.59 -6.75
N ILE A 305 29.40 -44.14 -6.82
CA ILE A 305 29.20 -45.60 -6.79
C ILE A 305 28.15 -45.90 -7.86
N LEU A 306 28.61 -46.02 -9.10
CA LEU A 306 27.97 -46.81 -10.14
C LEU A 306 28.94 -47.96 -10.43
N MET A 307 28.70 -49.09 -9.77
CA MET A 307 29.10 -50.43 -10.16
C MET A 307 28.03 -51.37 -9.62
#